data_AF-A0A414LED9-F1
#
_entry.id   AF-A0A414LED9-F1
#
_cell.length_a   1.000
_cell.length_b   1.000
_cell.length_c   1.000
_cell.angle_alpha   90.00
_cell.angle_beta   90.00
_cell.angle_gamma   90.00
#
_symmetry.space_group_name_H-M   'P 1'
#
loop_
_entity.id
_entity.type
_entity.pdbx_description
1 polymer ?
#
loop_
_entity_poly.entity_id
_entity_poly.type
_entity_poly.pdbx_seq_one_letter_code
_entity_poly.pdbx_strand_id
1 'polypeptide(L)'
;MMKYLIILLDDTSISYCHYKNPKTERKLIGLQDLRAGILLAMKENLMVQFIYPDYILPQEYEEIIETTDHCKIMPAACCAGADIVVWDRWENPGNWNMDQNKIYVLRTKKEDLFSHYVEVGKMLIHVARLNIILTDVETFTETDFDKYKSVLTELVFQLKDFYNEKIPPQLNLLTDRIMLDSMNNCNAGWESITLAPDGKFYACPAFYLSSDGYSIGDLNNGLDIRNSQLYSLSHAPLCRHCDAYQCKRCVWLNRKMTLEVNTPSHEQCVTAHLERNASRKLLQEIRKSGCLLQGREITEIDYLDPFDVRKKY
;
A
#
# COMPACT_ATOMS: atom_id res chain seq x y z
N MET A 1 -14.58 12.93 -4.79
CA MET A 1 -15.01 12.29 -6.05
C MET A 1 -14.21 11.03 -6.21
N MET A 2 -14.86 9.94 -6.61
CA MET A 2 -14.20 8.65 -6.84
C MET A 2 -13.17 8.77 -7.97
N LYS A 3 -12.04 8.08 -7.83
CA LYS A 3 -10.93 8.09 -8.79
C LYS A 3 -10.52 6.69 -9.23
N TYR A 4 -10.68 5.69 -8.36
CA TYR A 4 -10.20 4.33 -8.59
C TYR A 4 -11.29 3.29 -8.33
N LEU A 5 -11.38 2.31 -9.21
CA LEU A 5 -12.13 1.07 -8.99
C LEU A 5 -11.14 -0.09 -8.92
N ILE A 6 -11.09 -0.75 -7.77
CA ILE A 6 -10.31 -1.98 -7.58
C ILE A 6 -11.25 -3.16 -7.83
N ILE A 7 -10.91 -4.06 -8.74
CA ILE A 7 -11.69 -5.26 -9.03
C ILE A 7 -10.90 -6.48 -8.57
N LEU A 8 -11.42 -7.20 -7.56
CA LEU A 8 -10.89 -8.52 -7.23
C LEU A 8 -11.45 -9.52 -8.23
N LEU A 9 -10.56 -10.19 -8.95
CA LEU A 9 -10.96 -11.12 -10.00
C LEU A 9 -11.39 -12.47 -9.43
N ASP A 10 -10.86 -12.86 -8.28
CA ASP A 10 -11.18 -14.11 -7.58
C ASP A 10 -11.15 -13.93 -6.05
N ASP A 11 -11.88 -14.77 -5.33
CA ASP A 11 -11.80 -14.87 -3.87
C ASP A 11 -10.39 -15.15 -3.34
N THR A 12 -9.54 -15.85 -4.08
CA THR A 12 -8.14 -16.15 -3.75
C THR A 12 -7.15 -15.12 -4.32
N SER A 13 -7.63 -13.97 -4.80
CA SER A 13 -6.76 -12.93 -5.36
C SER A 13 -5.70 -12.46 -4.36
N ILE A 14 -4.51 -12.13 -4.88
CA ILE A 14 -3.35 -11.78 -4.06
C ILE A 14 -3.63 -10.54 -3.20
N SER A 15 -3.23 -10.60 -1.93
CA SER A 15 -3.23 -9.39 -1.08
C SER A 15 -1.99 -8.56 -1.40
N TYR A 16 -2.14 -7.23 -1.55
CA TYR A 16 -1.06 -6.33 -1.99
C TYR A 16 -0.78 -5.18 -0.99
N CYS A 17 -1.51 -5.12 0.13
CA CYS A 17 -1.23 -4.20 1.23
C CYS A 17 -1.29 -4.93 2.59
N HIS A 18 -1.69 -4.27 3.68
CA HIS A 18 -1.59 -4.82 5.03
C HIS A 18 -2.45 -6.06 5.29
N TYR A 19 -3.61 -6.18 4.63
CA TYR A 19 -4.55 -7.27 4.89
C TYR A 19 -4.01 -8.62 4.40
N LYS A 20 -4.52 -9.70 4.98
CA LYS A 20 -4.28 -11.07 4.51
C LYS A 20 -5.55 -11.60 3.85
N ASN A 21 -5.40 -12.50 2.89
CA ASN A 21 -6.51 -13.23 2.30
C ASN A 21 -6.60 -14.63 2.93
N PRO A 22 -7.61 -14.91 3.75
CA PRO A 22 -7.80 -16.23 4.34
C PRO A 22 -8.51 -17.22 3.40
N LYS A 23 -9.06 -16.75 2.27
CA LYS A 23 -9.83 -17.60 1.35
C LYS A 23 -8.90 -18.50 0.55
N THR A 24 -9.29 -19.77 0.46
CA THR A 24 -8.58 -20.81 -0.30
C THR A 24 -9.44 -21.37 -1.44
N GLU A 25 -10.75 -21.17 -1.38
CA GLU A 25 -11.68 -21.61 -2.42
C GLU A 25 -11.75 -20.58 -3.53
N ARG A 26 -11.55 -21.05 -4.77
CA ARG A 26 -11.61 -20.21 -5.96
C ARG A 26 -13.05 -19.82 -6.25
N LYS A 27 -13.24 -18.54 -6.50
CA LYS A 27 -14.50 -17.98 -6.97
C LYS A 27 -14.20 -16.74 -7.79
N LEU A 28 -14.17 -16.93 -9.12
CA LEU A 28 -14.02 -15.82 -10.05
C LEU A 28 -15.22 -14.88 -9.95
N ILE A 29 -14.98 -13.59 -10.12
CA ILE A 29 -16.05 -12.60 -10.35
C ILE A 29 -16.86 -13.02 -11.59
N GLY A 30 -18.19 -12.86 -11.54
CA GLY A 30 -19.01 -13.18 -12.70
C GLY A 30 -18.64 -12.33 -13.91
N LEU A 31 -18.63 -12.90 -15.12
CA LEU A 31 -18.36 -12.15 -16.36
C LEU A 31 -19.30 -10.94 -16.54
N GLN A 32 -20.56 -11.07 -16.09
CA GLN A 32 -21.52 -9.97 -16.13
C GLN A 32 -21.13 -8.86 -15.15
N ASP A 33 -20.73 -9.20 -13.92
CA ASP A 33 -20.29 -8.25 -12.91
C ASP A 33 -18.99 -7.55 -13.31
N LEU A 34 -18.05 -8.28 -13.92
CA LEU A 34 -16.81 -7.72 -14.46
C LEU A 34 -17.10 -6.68 -15.55
N ARG A 35 -17.94 -7.02 -16.54
CA ARG A 35 -18.35 -6.10 -17.60
C ARG A 35 -19.09 -4.88 -17.05
N ALA A 36 -19.98 -5.09 -16.08
CA ALA A 36 -20.71 -4.02 -15.42
C ALA A 36 -19.80 -3.09 -14.61
N GLY A 37 -18.81 -3.65 -13.89
CA GLY A 37 -17.80 -2.90 -13.16
C GLY A 37 -16.92 -2.04 -14.06
N ILE A 38 -16.45 -2.59 -15.19
CA ILE A 38 -15.69 -1.82 -16.19
C ILE A 38 -16.55 -0.72 -16.80
N LEU A 39 -17.80 -1.03 -17.17
CA LEU A 39 -18.72 -0.02 -17.71
C LEU A 39 -18.97 1.11 -16.71
N LEU A 40 -19.12 0.80 -15.42
CA LEU A 40 -19.23 1.80 -14.36
C LEU A 40 -17.97 2.67 -14.30
N ALA A 41 -16.78 2.05 -14.29
CA ALA A 41 -15.52 2.78 -14.27
C ALA A 41 -15.39 3.73 -15.47
N MET A 42 -15.77 3.29 -16.68
CA MET A 42 -15.77 4.15 -17.86
C MET A 42 -16.74 5.33 -17.74
N LYS A 43 -17.97 5.08 -17.25
CA LYS A 43 -18.99 6.13 -17.08
C LYS A 43 -18.58 7.19 -16.06
N GLU A 44 -17.94 6.75 -14.98
CA GLU A 44 -17.51 7.60 -13.87
C GLU A 44 -16.05 8.07 -14.00
N ASN A 45 -15.40 7.76 -15.13
CA ASN A 45 -13.99 8.08 -15.43
C ASN A 45 -13.01 7.63 -14.32
N LEU A 46 -13.17 6.40 -13.84
CA LEU A 46 -12.35 5.79 -12.81
C LEU A 46 -11.20 4.99 -13.43
N MET A 47 -10.02 5.07 -12.83
CA MET A 47 -8.90 4.20 -13.14
C MET A 47 -9.13 2.80 -12.55
N VAL A 48 -8.98 1.75 -13.36
CA VAL A 48 -9.25 0.37 -12.94
C VAL A 48 -7.96 -0.32 -12.50
N GLN A 49 -8.02 -1.04 -11.37
CA GLN A 49 -6.95 -1.89 -10.88
C GLN A 49 -7.49 -3.32 -10.72
N PHE A 50 -6.89 -4.27 -11.43
CA PHE A 50 -7.27 -5.67 -11.34
C PHE A 50 -6.33 -6.42 -10.40
N ILE A 51 -6.92 -7.12 -9.43
CA ILE A 51 -6.17 -7.96 -8.49
C ILE A 51 -6.34 -9.41 -8.92
N TYR A 52 -5.23 -10.03 -9.31
CA TYR A 52 -5.22 -11.36 -9.88
C TYR A 52 -5.04 -12.47 -8.82
N PRO A 53 -5.59 -13.68 -9.06
CA PRO A 53 -5.22 -14.87 -8.33
C PRO A 53 -3.86 -15.43 -8.80
N ASP A 54 -3.42 -16.52 -8.17
CA ASP A 54 -2.15 -17.22 -8.46
C ASP A 54 -2.23 -18.22 -9.63
N TYR A 55 -3.19 -18.04 -10.53
CA TYR A 55 -3.40 -18.91 -11.68
C TYR A 55 -3.82 -18.12 -12.92
N ILE A 56 -3.61 -18.71 -14.10
CA ILE A 56 -3.95 -18.11 -15.39
C ILE A 56 -5.48 -18.06 -15.53
N LEU A 57 -6.01 -16.87 -15.84
CA LEU A 57 -7.44 -16.70 -16.08
C LEU A 57 -7.89 -17.32 -17.40
N PRO A 58 -9.17 -17.72 -17.52
CA PRO A 58 -9.74 -18.05 -18.82
C PRO A 58 -9.63 -16.87 -19.80
N GLN A 59 -9.37 -17.15 -21.08
CA GLN A 59 -9.12 -16.15 -22.12
C GLN A 59 -10.21 -15.07 -22.19
N GLU A 60 -11.47 -15.46 -22.02
CA GLU A 60 -12.63 -14.57 -22.02
C GLU A 60 -12.58 -13.48 -20.93
N TYR A 61 -11.88 -13.71 -19.81
CA TYR A 61 -11.65 -12.67 -18.80
C TYR A 61 -10.56 -11.68 -19.25
N GLU A 62 -9.45 -12.17 -19.79
CA GLU A 62 -8.37 -11.31 -20.30
C GLU A 62 -8.88 -10.41 -21.43
N GLU A 63 -9.66 -10.95 -22.36
CA GLU A 63 -10.27 -10.17 -23.44
C GLU A 63 -11.15 -9.03 -22.93
N ILE A 64 -11.83 -9.20 -21.79
CA ILE A 64 -12.64 -8.14 -21.16
C ILE A 64 -11.75 -7.12 -20.44
N ILE A 65 -10.72 -7.59 -19.72
CA ILE A 65 -9.79 -6.73 -18.97
C ILE A 65 -9.07 -5.77 -19.92
N GLU A 66 -8.64 -6.24 -21.09
CA GLU A 66 -7.94 -5.44 -22.10
C GLU A 66 -8.83 -4.41 -22.84
N THR A 67 -10.13 -4.31 -22.51
CA THR A 67 -11.03 -3.31 -23.13
C THR A 67 -10.94 -1.91 -22.52
N THR A 68 -10.21 -1.75 -21.42
CA THR A 68 -10.07 -0.49 -20.68
C THR A 68 -8.62 -0.26 -20.27
N ASP A 69 -8.22 0.99 -20.09
CA ASP A 69 -6.95 1.29 -19.43
C ASP A 69 -7.00 0.81 -17.98
N HIS A 70 -5.96 0.11 -17.54
CA HIS A 70 -5.93 -0.54 -16.24
C HIS A 70 -4.51 -0.77 -15.72
N CYS A 71 -4.43 -1.26 -14.48
CA CYS A 71 -3.20 -1.76 -13.85
C CYS A 71 -3.42 -3.19 -13.34
N LYS A 72 -2.51 -4.10 -13.68
CA LYS A 72 -2.51 -5.50 -13.24
C LYS A 72 -1.62 -5.70 -12.02
N ILE A 73 -2.24 -6.04 -10.90
CA ILE A 73 -1.56 -6.43 -9.66
C ILE A 73 -1.59 -7.95 -9.55
N MET A 74 -0.43 -8.58 -9.69
CA MET A 74 -0.32 -10.04 -9.81
C MET A 74 0.67 -10.64 -8.81
N PRO A 75 0.43 -11.88 -8.34
CA PRO A 75 1.42 -12.60 -7.56
C PRO A 75 2.64 -12.97 -8.41
N ALA A 76 3.82 -13.02 -7.80
CA ALA A 76 5.06 -13.39 -8.48
C ALA A 76 5.01 -14.77 -9.18
N ALA A 77 4.21 -15.71 -8.66
CA ALA A 77 4.04 -17.03 -9.26
C ALA A 77 3.38 -16.99 -10.65
N CYS A 78 2.63 -15.94 -10.98
CA CYS A 78 1.91 -15.79 -12.25
C CYS A 78 1.92 -14.31 -12.69
N CYS A 79 3.11 -13.75 -12.91
CA CYS A 79 3.29 -12.31 -13.15
C CYS A 79 3.54 -11.90 -14.61
N ALA A 80 3.21 -12.77 -15.57
CA ALA A 80 3.28 -12.44 -16.99
C ALA A 80 2.32 -11.28 -17.29
N GLY A 81 2.83 -10.17 -17.82
CA GLY A 81 2.03 -8.96 -18.06
C GLY A 81 1.69 -8.12 -16.82
N ALA A 82 2.24 -8.43 -15.64
CA ALA A 82 2.00 -7.64 -14.43
C ALA A 82 2.67 -6.25 -14.50
N ASP A 83 1.94 -5.22 -14.08
CA ASP A 83 2.46 -3.88 -13.81
C ASP A 83 3.08 -3.81 -12.40
N ILE A 84 2.42 -4.47 -11.45
CA ILE A 84 2.87 -4.60 -10.06
C ILE A 84 2.96 -6.07 -9.70
N VAL A 85 4.15 -6.50 -9.27
CA VAL A 85 4.41 -7.88 -8.85
C VAL A 85 4.43 -7.94 -7.33
N VAL A 86 3.67 -8.88 -6.76
CA VAL A 86 3.55 -9.07 -5.31
C VAL A 86 4.21 -10.36 -4.85
N TRP A 87 5.14 -10.24 -3.90
CA TRP A 87 5.66 -11.34 -3.10
C TRP A 87 5.01 -11.32 -1.72
N ASP A 88 4.41 -12.44 -1.32
CA ASP A 88 3.81 -12.59 0.03
C ASP A 88 4.76 -13.29 1.03
N ARG A 89 6.01 -13.46 0.64
CA ARG A 89 7.05 -14.15 1.40
C ARG A 89 8.41 -13.83 0.79
N TRP A 90 9.45 -13.93 1.62
CA TRP A 90 10.83 -13.83 1.16
C TRP A 90 11.14 -15.02 0.25
N GLU A 91 11.50 -14.73 -1.00
CA GLU A 91 12.09 -15.72 -1.90
C GLU A 91 13.60 -15.75 -1.73
N ASN A 92 14.24 -16.86 -2.09
CA ASN A 92 15.70 -16.92 -2.10
C ASN A 92 16.26 -15.90 -3.10
N PRO A 93 17.28 -15.09 -2.75
CA PRO A 93 17.83 -14.03 -3.60
C PRO A 93 18.27 -14.50 -5.00
N GLY A 94 18.69 -15.78 -5.15
CA GLY A 94 19.07 -16.36 -6.44
C GLY A 94 17.92 -16.68 -7.39
N ASN A 95 16.67 -16.59 -6.93
CA ASN A 95 15.47 -16.89 -7.74
C ASN A 95 14.74 -15.62 -8.22
N TRP A 96 15.25 -14.43 -7.89
CA TRP A 96 14.56 -13.19 -8.19
C TRP A 96 14.77 -12.80 -9.65
N ASN A 97 13.84 -13.20 -10.52
CA ASN A 97 13.81 -12.71 -11.90
C ASN A 97 13.18 -11.31 -11.92
N MET A 98 13.95 -10.32 -11.46
CA MET A 98 13.54 -8.92 -11.35
C MET A 98 13.80 -8.13 -12.64
N ASP A 99 12.84 -7.28 -12.99
CA ASP A 99 12.91 -6.32 -14.08
C ASP A 99 13.03 -4.91 -13.48
N GLN A 100 14.08 -4.20 -13.88
CA GLN A 100 14.35 -2.85 -13.42
C GLN A 100 13.21 -1.86 -13.75
N ASN A 101 12.34 -2.17 -14.72
CA ASN A 101 11.22 -1.30 -15.09
C ASN A 101 9.91 -1.61 -14.35
N LYS A 102 9.88 -2.63 -13.49
CA LYS A 102 8.67 -3.04 -12.76
C LYS A 102 8.64 -2.54 -11.32
N ILE A 103 7.42 -2.44 -10.80
CA ILE A 103 7.16 -2.12 -9.40
C ILE A 103 6.93 -3.43 -8.65
N TYR A 104 7.63 -3.57 -7.52
CA TYR A 104 7.50 -4.73 -6.66
C TYR A 104 6.87 -4.37 -5.32
N VAL A 105 6.10 -5.30 -4.77
CA VAL A 105 5.55 -5.24 -3.41
C VAL A 105 6.00 -6.49 -2.66
N LEU A 106 6.82 -6.31 -1.63
CA LEU A 106 7.15 -7.36 -0.67
C LEU A 106 6.26 -7.21 0.56
N ARG A 107 5.34 -8.15 0.75
CA ARG A 107 4.56 -8.28 1.98
C ARG A 107 5.30 -9.21 2.93
N THR A 108 5.52 -8.73 4.14
CA THR A 108 6.33 -9.44 5.14
C THR A 108 5.79 -9.19 6.55
N LYS A 109 6.13 -10.06 7.49
CA LYS A 109 5.99 -9.75 8.92
C LYS A 109 7.15 -8.88 9.39
N LYS A 110 6.99 -8.21 10.53
CA LYS A 110 8.04 -7.39 11.14
C LYS A 110 9.29 -8.19 11.51
N GLU A 111 9.13 -9.37 12.12
CA GLU A 111 10.27 -10.21 12.53
C GLU A 111 11.08 -10.72 11.33
N ASP A 112 10.40 -11.04 10.23
CA ASP A 112 11.05 -11.45 9.00
C ASP A 112 11.86 -10.28 8.40
N LEU A 113 11.30 -9.05 8.40
CA LEU A 113 12.05 -7.87 7.98
C LEU A 113 13.25 -7.59 8.89
N PHE A 114 13.08 -7.73 10.21
CA PHE A 114 14.17 -7.54 11.17
C PHE A 114 15.32 -8.53 10.95
N SER A 115 15.01 -9.72 10.44
CA SER A 115 15.99 -10.77 10.17
C SER A 115 16.63 -10.67 8.78
N HIS A 116 15.94 -10.07 7.81
CA HIS A 116 16.35 -10.09 6.39
C HIS A 116 16.58 -8.70 5.77
N TYR A 117 16.62 -7.62 6.56
CA TYR A 117 16.80 -6.26 6.01
C TYR A 117 18.08 -6.06 5.18
N VAL A 118 19.11 -6.89 5.36
CA VAL A 118 20.33 -6.87 4.53
C VAL A 118 20.03 -7.29 3.09
N GLU A 119 19.07 -8.21 2.89
CA GLU A 119 18.66 -8.65 1.55
C GLU A 119 17.91 -7.54 0.80
N VAL A 120 17.29 -6.58 1.52
CA VAL A 120 16.61 -5.43 0.89
C VAL A 120 17.57 -4.63 0.02
N GLY A 121 18.78 -4.33 0.52
CA GLY A 121 19.81 -3.63 -0.26
C GLY A 121 20.18 -4.35 -1.55
N LYS A 122 20.18 -5.69 -1.53
CA LYS A 122 20.45 -6.51 -2.73
C LYS A 122 19.30 -6.45 -3.74
N MET A 123 18.02 -6.46 -3.29
CA MET A 123 16.90 -6.30 -4.24
C MET A 123 16.89 -4.92 -4.90
N LEU A 124 17.31 -3.88 -4.17
CA LEU A 124 17.30 -2.51 -4.68
C LEU A 124 18.21 -2.30 -5.91
N ILE A 125 19.23 -3.16 -6.10
CA ILE A 125 20.09 -3.15 -7.30
C ILE A 125 19.30 -3.52 -8.58
N HIS A 126 18.22 -4.29 -8.41
CA HIS A 126 17.51 -4.94 -9.51
C HIS A 126 16.14 -4.34 -9.83
N VAL A 127 15.73 -3.26 -9.15
CA VAL A 127 14.38 -2.69 -9.30
C VAL A 127 14.38 -1.17 -9.37
N ALA A 128 13.46 -0.59 -10.14
CA ALA A 128 13.18 0.85 -10.03
C ALA A 128 12.46 1.18 -8.72
N ARG A 129 11.55 0.31 -8.25
CA ARG A 129 10.78 0.55 -7.04
C ARG A 129 10.45 -0.73 -6.28
N LEU A 130 10.78 -0.72 -4.99
CA LEU A 130 10.37 -1.72 -4.01
C LEU A 130 9.43 -1.08 -2.98
N ASN A 131 8.25 -1.66 -2.81
CA ASN A 131 7.36 -1.35 -1.70
C ASN A 131 7.42 -2.50 -0.69
N ILE A 132 7.86 -2.22 0.54
CA ILE A 132 7.77 -3.16 1.65
C ILE A 132 6.51 -2.84 2.44
N ILE A 133 5.70 -3.86 2.70
CA ILE A 133 4.46 -3.75 3.47
C ILE A 133 4.51 -4.72 4.65
N LEU A 134 4.42 -4.17 5.86
CA LEU A 134 4.29 -4.95 7.09
C LEU A 134 2.85 -5.44 7.24
N THR A 135 2.68 -6.76 7.45
CA THR A 135 1.37 -7.44 7.51
C THR A 135 0.86 -7.69 8.93
N ASP A 136 1.62 -7.28 9.93
CA ASP A 136 1.37 -7.50 11.36
C ASP A 136 1.69 -6.23 12.19
N VAL A 137 1.45 -5.05 11.62
CA VAL A 137 1.66 -3.74 12.27
C VAL A 137 0.92 -3.67 13.60
N GLU A 138 -0.26 -4.28 13.70
CA GLU A 138 -1.07 -4.29 14.92
C GLU A 138 -0.42 -5.01 16.12
N THR A 139 0.68 -5.73 15.89
CA THR A 139 1.38 -6.49 16.93
C THR A 139 2.60 -5.79 17.48
N PHE A 140 2.94 -4.59 16.98
CA PHE A 140 4.14 -3.87 17.42
C PHE A 140 4.11 -3.55 18.91
N THR A 141 5.27 -3.74 19.54
CA THR A 141 5.54 -3.35 20.92
C THR A 141 6.64 -2.28 20.95
N GLU A 142 6.87 -1.66 22.11
CA GLU A 142 7.96 -0.69 22.30
C GLU A 142 9.33 -1.26 21.86
N THR A 143 9.62 -2.50 22.24
CA THR A 143 10.84 -3.21 21.83
C THR A 143 10.92 -3.37 20.31
N ASP A 144 9.80 -3.59 19.65
CA ASP A 144 9.76 -3.73 18.18
C ASP A 144 9.97 -2.39 17.48
N PHE A 145 9.49 -1.27 18.05
CA PHE A 145 9.77 0.06 17.54
C PHE A 145 11.27 0.36 17.57
N ASP A 146 11.97 0.01 18.64
CA ASP A 146 13.43 0.18 18.74
C ASP A 146 14.19 -0.67 17.73
N LYS A 147 13.78 -1.93 17.55
CA LYS A 147 14.34 -2.81 16.50
C LYS A 147 14.08 -2.23 15.11
N TYR A 148 12.85 -1.81 14.82
CA TYR A 148 12.48 -1.27 13.52
C TYR A 148 13.23 0.02 13.21
N LYS A 149 13.40 0.91 14.18
CA LYS A 149 14.23 2.11 14.06
C LYS A 149 15.69 1.78 13.71
N SER A 150 16.22 0.70 14.30
CA SER A 150 17.58 0.23 14.00
C SER A 150 17.67 -0.30 12.57
N VAL A 151 16.71 -1.13 12.16
CA VAL A 151 16.59 -1.63 10.77
C VAL A 151 16.48 -0.49 9.76
N LEU A 152 15.64 0.51 10.01
CA LEU A 152 15.52 1.68 9.14
C LEU A 152 16.84 2.46 9.04
N THR A 153 17.62 2.52 10.12
CA THR A 153 18.95 3.17 10.10
C THR A 153 19.92 2.41 9.19
N GLU A 154 19.90 1.09 9.22
CA GLU A 154 20.70 0.26 8.30
C GLU A 154 20.24 0.40 6.84
N LEU A 155 18.93 0.46 6.60
CA LEU A 155 18.39 0.70 5.26
C LEU A 155 18.78 2.08 4.72
N VAL A 156 18.84 3.11 5.57
CA VAL A 156 19.38 4.44 5.19
C VAL A 156 20.84 4.32 4.76
N PHE A 157 21.65 3.56 5.52
CA PHE A 157 23.06 3.33 5.18
C PHE A 157 23.21 2.60 3.83
N GLN A 158 22.41 1.59 3.56
CA GLN A 158 22.42 0.86 2.29
C GLN A 158 21.96 1.74 1.11
N LEU A 159 20.94 2.59 1.32
CA LEU A 159 20.31 3.33 0.23
C LEU A 159 21.06 4.62 -0.17
N LYS A 160 21.78 5.26 0.76
CA LYS A 160 22.43 6.55 0.49
C LYS A 160 23.44 6.47 -0.67
N ASP A 161 24.13 5.34 -0.83
CA ASP A 161 25.21 5.20 -1.81
C ASP A 161 24.67 5.10 -3.25
N PHE A 162 23.43 4.60 -3.43
CA PHE A 162 22.75 4.59 -4.73
C PHE A 162 22.47 5.99 -5.28
N TYR A 163 22.45 7.03 -4.45
CA TYR A 163 22.26 8.40 -4.93
C TYR A 163 23.50 8.99 -5.62
N ASN A 164 24.61 8.25 -5.68
CA ASN A 164 25.73 8.53 -6.58
C ASN A 164 25.50 7.98 -8.00
N GLU A 165 24.49 7.13 -8.20
CA GLU A 165 24.12 6.57 -9.51
C GLU A 165 23.20 7.52 -10.29
N LYS A 166 23.02 7.27 -11.60
CA LYS A 166 22.18 8.12 -12.46
C LYS A 166 20.69 8.10 -12.07
N ILE A 167 20.18 6.95 -11.62
CA ILE A 167 18.77 6.77 -11.24
C ILE A 167 18.73 5.89 -9.98
N PRO A 168 18.60 6.48 -8.77
CA PRO A 168 18.52 5.71 -7.55
C PRO A 168 17.19 4.93 -7.46
N PRO A 169 17.18 3.73 -6.88
CA PRO A 169 15.96 2.96 -6.69
C PRO A 169 15.06 3.61 -5.63
N GLN A 170 13.75 3.42 -5.78
CA GLN A 170 12.76 3.90 -4.81
C GLN A 170 12.41 2.80 -3.80
N LEU A 171 12.53 3.14 -2.52
CA LEU A 171 12.04 2.32 -1.42
C LEU A 171 10.97 3.09 -0.66
N ASN A 172 9.74 2.57 -0.61
CA ASN A 172 8.60 3.29 -0.01
C ASN A 172 8.84 3.74 1.44
N LEU A 173 9.57 2.93 2.23
CA LEU A 173 9.84 3.21 3.64
C LEU A 173 10.74 4.45 3.87
N LEU A 174 11.56 4.82 2.88
CA LEU A 174 12.58 5.88 3.04
C LEU A 174 12.50 7.01 2.01
N THR A 175 12.01 6.72 0.79
CA THR A 175 12.04 7.66 -0.33
C THR A 175 10.72 8.37 -0.55
N ASP A 176 9.58 7.72 -0.26
CA ASP A 176 8.26 8.31 -0.50
C ASP A 176 8.11 9.63 0.26
N ARG A 177 8.51 9.69 1.54
CA ARG A 177 8.38 10.92 2.32
C ARG A 177 9.20 12.06 1.73
N ILE A 178 10.37 11.78 1.17
CA ILE A 178 11.23 12.80 0.56
C ILE A 178 10.58 13.38 -0.71
N MET A 179 9.90 12.53 -1.48
CA MET A 179 9.35 12.89 -2.80
C MET A 179 7.94 13.49 -2.75
N LEU A 180 7.18 13.21 -1.70
CA LEU A 180 5.80 13.65 -1.54
C LEU A 180 5.70 15.03 -0.87
N ASP A 181 4.83 15.88 -1.42
CA ASP A 181 4.45 17.18 -0.82
C ASP A 181 3.09 17.14 -0.10
N SER A 182 2.37 16.03 -0.23
CA SER A 182 1.08 15.82 0.42
C SER A 182 0.82 14.33 0.63
N MET A 183 -0.16 14.01 1.46
CA MET A 183 -0.54 12.64 1.80
C MET A 183 -0.87 11.81 0.54
N ASN A 184 -0.20 10.67 0.40
CA ASN A 184 -0.43 9.71 -0.68
C ASN A 184 -1.03 8.40 -0.14
N ASN A 185 -2.21 8.52 0.46
CA ASN A 185 -2.96 7.39 1.02
C ASN A 185 -3.78 6.67 -0.07
N CYS A 186 -4.23 5.44 0.19
CA CYS A 186 -5.11 4.73 -0.75
C CYS A 186 -6.52 5.34 -0.87
N ASN A 187 -6.94 6.16 0.12
CA ASN A 187 -8.26 6.81 0.18
C ASN A 187 -9.45 5.84 -0.01
N ALA A 188 -9.31 4.62 0.50
CA ALA A 188 -10.37 3.60 0.52
C ALA A 188 -11.66 4.15 1.13
N GLY A 189 -12.79 3.94 0.45
CA GLY A 189 -14.12 4.46 0.81
C GLY A 189 -14.33 5.94 0.52
N TRP A 190 -13.37 6.65 -0.08
CA TRP A 190 -13.49 8.08 -0.44
C TRP A 190 -13.12 8.38 -1.90
N GLU A 191 -11.94 7.93 -2.34
CA GLU A 191 -11.49 8.04 -3.73
C GLU A 191 -11.29 6.67 -4.40
N SER A 192 -11.23 5.59 -3.61
CA SER A 192 -11.15 4.22 -4.11
C SER A 192 -12.18 3.32 -3.45
N ILE A 193 -12.75 2.40 -4.23
CA ILE A 193 -13.67 1.35 -3.79
C ILE A 193 -13.26 0.05 -4.45
N THR A 194 -13.81 -1.03 -3.92
CA THR A 194 -13.58 -2.37 -4.41
C THR A 194 -14.86 -3.02 -4.90
N LEU A 195 -14.86 -3.58 -6.11
CA LEU A 195 -15.84 -4.57 -6.56
C LEU A 195 -15.28 -5.97 -6.29
N ALA A 196 -16.02 -6.77 -5.53
CA ALA A 196 -15.61 -8.12 -5.14
C ALA A 196 -16.34 -9.22 -5.96
N PRO A 197 -15.88 -10.49 -5.89
CA PRO A 197 -16.46 -11.60 -6.63
C PRO A 197 -17.91 -11.97 -6.27
N ASP A 198 -18.49 -11.36 -5.25
CA ASP A 198 -19.90 -11.48 -4.91
C ASP A 198 -20.79 -10.40 -5.53
N GLY A 199 -20.24 -9.57 -6.43
CA GLY A 199 -20.94 -8.52 -7.15
C GLY A 199 -21.20 -7.25 -6.33
N LYS A 200 -20.62 -7.15 -5.12
CA LYS A 200 -20.84 -6.02 -4.20
C LYS A 200 -19.64 -5.10 -4.10
N PHE A 201 -19.91 -3.88 -3.64
CA PHE A 201 -18.90 -2.88 -3.36
C PHE A 201 -18.44 -2.93 -1.91
N TYR A 202 -17.14 -2.69 -1.71
CA TYR A 202 -16.47 -2.62 -0.40
C TYR A 202 -15.55 -1.40 -0.37
N ALA A 203 -15.28 -0.86 0.83
CA ALA A 203 -14.36 0.28 0.96
C ALA A 203 -12.95 -0.07 0.46
N CYS A 204 -12.49 -1.30 0.69
CA CYS A 204 -11.30 -1.89 0.08
C CYS A 204 -11.37 -3.42 0.14
N PRO A 205 -10.41 -4.16 -0.46
CA PRO A 205 -10.41 -5.63 -0.43
C PRO A 205 -10.42 -6.22 0.98
N ALA A 206 -9.79 -5.55 1.95
CA ALA A 206 -9.75 -6.00 3.34
C ALA A 206 -11.15 -6.05 3.98
N PHE A 207 -12.04 -5.13 3.63
CA PHE A 207 -13.43 -5.14 4.11
C PHE A 207 -14.24 -6.29 3.51
N TYR A 208 -13.92 -6.74 2.30
CA TYR A 208 -14.55 -7.93 1.72
C TYR A 208 -14.11 -9.21 2.45
N LEU A 209 -12.82 -9.30 2.75
CA LEU A 209 -12.19 -10.50 3.30
C LEU A 209 -12.33 -10.64 4.83
N SER A 210 -12.75 -9.57 5.52
CA SER A 210 -12.92 -9.58 6.97
C SER A 210 -14.30 -10.13 7.36
N SER A 211 -14.36 -10.94 8.41
CA SER A 211 -15.61 -11.52 8.92
C SER A 211 -16.61 -10.48 9.44
N ASP A 212 -16.09 -9.36 9.96
CA ASP A 212 -16.86 -8.21 10.40
C ASP A 212 -16.99 -7.13 9.32
N GLY A 213 -16.56 -7.44 8.09
CA GLY A 213 -16.65 -6.57 6.94
C GLY A 213 -18.09 -6.33 6.50
N TYR A 214 -18.32 -5.23 5.77
CA TYR A 214 -19.64 -4.90 5.24
C TYR A 214 -19.54 -4.31 3.84
N SER A 215 -20.52 -4.65 3.01
CA SER A 215 -20.68 -4.04 1.70
C SER A 215 -21.17 -2.61 1.84
N ILE A 216 -20.73 -1.75 0.93
CA ILE A 216 -21.12 -0.34 0.78
C ILE A 216 -21.93 -0.12 -0.49
N GLY A 217 -22.72 -1.11 -0.89
CA GLY A 217 -23.53 -1.08 -2.11
C GLY A 217 -23.26 -2.26 -3.04
N ASP A 218 -23.85 -2.19 -4.23
CA ASP A 218 -23.73 -3.19 -5.29
C ASP A 218 -23.95 -2.57 -6.67
N LEU A 219 -23.71 -3.34 -7.74
CA LEU A 219 -23.84 -2.86 -9.13
C LEU A 219 -25.26 -2.44 -9.53
N ASN A 220 -26.30 -2.94 -8.86
CA ASN A 220 -27.69 -2.65 -9.20
C ASN A 220 -28.21 -1.39 -8.50
N ASN A 221 -27.85 -1.22 -7.22
CA ASN A 221 -28.35 -0.15 -6.36
C ASN A 221 -27.35 1.02 -6.22
N GLY A 222 -26.11 0.84 -6.68
CA GLY A 222 -25.04 1.83 -6.55
C GLY A 222 -24.40 1.83 -5.16
N LEU A 223 -23.67 2.91 -4.86
CA LEU A 223 -22.94 3.06 -3.59
C LEU A 223 -23.86 3.56 -2.47
N ASP A 224 -23.75 2.93 -1.29
CA ASP A 224 -24.36 3.34 -0.02
C ASP A 224 -23.28 3.40 1.07
N ILE A 225 -22.47 4.46 1.04
CA ILE A 225 -21.41 4.69 2.05
C ILE A 225 -21.98 5.55 3.17
N ARG A 226 -22.36 4.92 4.28
CA ARG A 226 -22.81 5.61 5.48
C ARG A 226 -21.69 6.46 6.08
N ASN A 227 -22.00 7.71 6.44
CA ASN A 227 -21.04 8.67 7.00
C ASN A 227 -19.75 8.79 6.17
N SER A 228 -19.88 8.84 4.84
CA SER A 228 -18.76 8.84 3.88
C SER A 228 -17.69 9.89 4.16
N GLN A 229 -18.06 11.03 4.77
CA GLN A 229 -17.12 12.07 5.16
C GLN A 229 -15.99 11.56 6.05
N LEU A 230 -16.23 10.55 6.91
CA LEU A 230 -15.23 9.98 7.82
C LEU A 230 -14.07 9.29 7.07
N TYR A 231 -14.30 8.81 5.85
CA TYR A 231 -13.23 8.20 5.05
C TYR A 231 -12.27 9.24 4.48
N SER A 232 -12.70 10.51 4.37
CA SER A 232 -11.87 11.60 3.84
C SER A 232 -10.74 12.02 4.78
N LEU A 233 -9.63 12.49 4.22
CA LEU A 233 -8.52 13.04 5.01
C LEU A 233 -8.96 14.26 5.85
N SER A 234 -9.84 15.11 5.31
CA SER A 234 -10.33 16.32 6.01
C SER A 234 -11.06 16.03 7.34
N HIS A 235 -11.59 14.82 7.48
CA HIS A 235 -12.29 14.34 8.68
C HIS A 235 -11.47 13.30 9.46
N ALA A 236 -10.15 13.25 9.25
CA ALA A 236 -9.21 12.47 10.05
C ALA A 236 -8.47 13.41 11.01
N PRO A 237 -8.90 13.53 12.29
CA PRO A 237 -8.45 14.60 13.19
C PRO A 237 -6.93 14.66 13.37
N LEU A 238 -6.27 13.51 13.44
CA LEU A 238 -4.81 13.43 13.54
C LEU A 238 -4.14 13.57 12.17
N CYS A 239 -4.62 12.83 11.17
CA CYS A 239 -3.92 12.70 9.89
C CYS A 239 -3.94 13.98 9.06
N ARG A 240 -4.96 14.83 9.18
CA ARG A 240 -5.06 16.08 8.39
C ARG A 240 -4.01 17.13 8.76
N HIS A 241 -3.38 16.99 9.92
CA HIS A 241 -2.31 17.86 10.41
C HIS A 241 -0.93 17.17 10.38
N CYS A 242 -0.87 15.92 9.94
CA CYS A 242 0.34 15.11 9.94
C CYS A 242 1.10 15.27 8.63
N ASP A 243 2.43 15.34 8.71
CA ASP A 243 3.30 15.44 7.55
C ASP A 243 3.99 14.11 7.20
N ALA A 244 3.62 12.98 7.82
CA ALA A 244 4.08 11.65 7.42
C ALA A 244 3.41 11.19 6.09
N TYR A 245 3.67 11.92 5.00
CA TYR A 245 2.98 11.78 3.72
C TYR A 245 3.08 10.40 3.04
N GLN A 246 4.11 9.62 3.38
CA GLN A 246 4.27 8.24 2.93
C GLN A 246 3.33 7.25 3.62
N CYS A 247 2.80 7.61 4.80
CA CYS A 247 1.86 6.80 5.57
C CYS A 247 0.67 6.41 4.69
N LYS A 248 0.25 5.15 4.74
CA LYS A 248 -0.87 4.67 3.92
C LYS A 248 -2.25 4.93 4.53
N ARG A 249 -2.32 5.38 5.80
CA ARG A 249 -3.56 5.65 6.56
C ARG A 249 -4.60 4.54 6.31
N CYS A 250 -4.30 3.32 6.75
CA CYS A 250 -5.13 2.17 6.42
C CYS A 250 -6.46 2.21 7.21
N VAL A 251 -7.54 2.64 6.55
CA VAL A 251 -8.88 2.75 7.19
C VAL A 251 -9.41 1.42 7.72
N TRP A 252 -8.97 0.29 7.14
CA TRP A 252 -9.27 -1.04 7.66
C TRP A 252 -8.55 -1.31 8.99
N LEU A 253 -7.24 -1.04 9.09
CA LEU A 253 -6.50 -1.17 10.36
C LEU A 253 -7.02 -0.19 11.40
N ASN A 254 -7.35 1.04 11.01
CA ASN A 254 -8.00 2.02 11.89
C ASN A 254 -9.24 1.41 12.54
N ARG A 255 -10.17 0.87 11.74
CA ARG A 255 -11.38 0.22 12.25
C ARG A 255 -11.06 -1.00 13.11
N LYS A 256 -10.14 -1.87 12.66
CA LYS A 256 -9.76 -3.09 13.38
C LYS A 256 -9.22 -2.79 14.79
N MET A 257 -8.47 -1.70 14.93
CA MET A 257 -7.73 -1.39 16.16
C MET A 257 -8.38 -0.34 17.05
N THR A 258 -9.22 0.54 16.49
CA THR A 258 -9.83 1.67 17.21
C THR A 258 -11.34 1.73 17.09
N LEU A 259 -11.95 0.83 16.31
CA LEU A 259 -13.37 0.83 15.93
C LEU A 259 -13.79 2.02 15.03
N GLU A 260 -12.86 2.90 14.67
CA GLU A 260 -13.11 4.09 13.85
C GLU A 260 -12.33 4.02 12.53
N VAL A 261 -12.95 4.40 11.40
CA VAL A 261 -12.26 4.39 10.09
C VAL A 261 -11.28 5.55 9.93
N ASN A 262 -11.48 6.63 10.67
CA ASN A 262 -10.76 7.90 10.49
C ASN A 262 -9.66 8.15 11.54
N THR A 263 -9.53 7.26 12.54
CA THR A 263 -8.58 7.40 13.64
C THR A 263 -7.56 6.26 13.59
N PRO A 264 -6.26 6.54 13.35
CA PRO A 264 -5.24 5.51 13.35
C PRO A 264 -4.93 5.01 14.75
N SER A 265 -4.36 3.80 14.81
CA SER A 265 -3.80 3.26 16.05
C SER A 265 -2.41 3.82 16.33
N HIS A 266 -1.98 3.68 17.58
CA HIS A 266 -0.63 4.04 18.02
C HIS A 266 0.45 3.40 17.14
N GLU A 267 0.33 2.10 16.87
CA GLU A 267 1.30 1.31 16.11
C GLU A 267 1.45 1.81 14.68
N GLN A 268 0.33 2.13 14.01
CA GLN A 268 0.37 2.72 12.67
C GLN A 268 1.04 4.09 12.67
N CYS A 269 0.77 4.91 13.68
CA CYS A 269 1.36 6.23 13.81
C CYS A 269 2.86 6.17 14.09
N VAL A 270 3.28 5.39 15.08
CA VAL A 270 4.70 5.30 15.47
C VAL A 270 5.55 4.71 14.34
N THR A 271 5.10 3.61 13.70
CA THR A 271 5.82 3.03 12.55
C THR A 271 6.01 4.05 11.41
N ALA A 272 4.95 4.78 11.04
CA ALA A 272 5.03 5.80 10.00
C ALA A 272 5.95 6.97 10.39
N HIS A 273 5.99 7.40 11.64
CA HIS A 273 6.89 8.49 12.06
C HIS A 273 8.34 8.04 12.19
N LEU A 274 8.60 6.77 12.50
CA LEU A 274 9.94 6.18 12.41
C LEU A 274 10.45 6.21 10.96
N GLU A 275 9.62 5.80 9.99
CA GLU A 275 9.92 5.88 8.55
C GLU A 275 10.15 7.33 8.09
N ARG A 276 9.31 8.27 8.53
CA ARG A 276 9.44 9.71 8.27
C ARG A 276 10.80 10.23 8.77
N ASN A 277 11.18 9.88 9.99
CA ASN A 277 12.42 10.32 10.60
C ASN A 277 13.64 9.66 9.94
N ALA A 278 13.54 8.40 9.51
CA ALA A 278 14.56 7.74 8.71
C ALA A 278 14.72 8.41 7.33
N SER A 279 13.61 8.80 6.69
CA SER A 279 13.60 9.55 5.44
C SER A 279 14.30 10.92 5.59
N ARG A 280 14.07 11.62 6.71
CA ARG A 280 14.80 12.87 7.04
C ARG A 280 16.31 12.62 7.13
N LYS A 281 16.74 11.55 7.82
CA LYS A 281 18.17 11.18 7.91
C LYS A 281 18.76 10.88 6.54
N LEU A 282 18.06 10.09 5.72
CA LEU A 282 18.48 9.79 4.35
C LEU A 282 18.68 11.07 3.53
N LEU A 283 17.72 12.00 3.57
CA LEU A 283 17.83 13.28 2.88
C LEU A 283 19.06 14.08 3.34
N GLN A 284 19.38 14.07 4.63
CA GLN A 284 20.59 14.71 5.16
C GLN A 284 21.87 14.03 4.67
N GLU A 285 21.91 12.68 4.65
CA GLU A 285 23.08 11.93 4.16
C GLU A 285 23.32 12.16 2.66
N ILE A 286 22.28 12.09 1.83
CA ILE A 286 22.37 12.35 0.38
C ILE A 286 22.97 13.74 0.12
N ARG A 287 22.57 14.73 0.92
CA ARG A 287 23.05 16.13 0.78
C ARG A 287 24.50 16.34 1.18
N LYS A 288 25.11 15.43 1.96
CA LYS A 288 26.54 15.50 2.26
C LYS A 288 27.39 15.28 1.00
N SER A 289 26.87 14.53 0.04
CA SER A 289 27.53 14.22 -1.23
C SER A 289 27.24 15.24 -2.35
N GLY A 290 26.37 16.23 -2.13
CA GLY A 290 26.07 17.27 -3.12
C GLY A 290 24.72 17.96 -2.95
N CYS A 291 24.37 18.82 -3.90
CA CYS A 291 23.12 19.60 -3.90
C CYS A 291 21.92 18.86 -4.51
N LEU A 292 21.69 17.60 -4.12
CA LEU A 292 20.54 16.82 -4.61
C LEU A 292 19.25 17.17 -3.84
N LEU A 293 18.11 17.06 -4.53
CA LEU A 293 16.77 17.23 -3.96
C LEU A 293 16.58 18.58 -3.24
N GLN A 294 17.07 19.67 -3.85
CA GLN A 294 16.79 21.03 -3.39
C GLN A 294 15.28 21.30 -3.37
N GLY A 295 14.80 22.02 -2.36
CA GLY A 295 13.37 22.31 -2.17
C GLY A 295 12.57 21.23 -1.43
N ARG A 296 13.13 20.04 -1.19
CA ARG A 296 12.52 19.04 -0.29
C ARG A 296 12.93 19.30 1.16
N GLU A 297 11.99 19.29 2.08
CA GLU A 297 12.29 19.45 3.50
C GLU A 297 11.42 18.52 4.36
N ILE A 298 12.06 17.91 5.36
CA ILE A 298 11.39 17.13 6.41
C ILE A 298 11.86 17.71 7.74
N THR A 299 10.97 18.44 8.40
CA THR A 299 11.27 19.13 9.66
C THR A 299 11.51 18.13 10.79
N GLU A 300 12.29 18.53 11.79
CA GLU A 300 12.42 17.75 13.02
C GLU A 300 11.12 17.81 13.84
N ILE A 301 10.79 16.71 14.50
CA ILE A 301 9.62 16.59 15.39
C ILE A 301 10.05 15.94 16.71
N ASP A 302 9.32 16.24 17.78
CA ASP A 302 9.55 15.77 19.15
C ASP A 302 8.59 14.65 19.60
N TYR A 303 7.80 14.10 18.67
CA TYR A 303 6.81 13.05 18.91
C TYR A 303 6.89 11.95 17.84
N LEU A 304 6.32 10.77 18.16
CA LEU A 304 6.11 9.68 17.20
C LEU A 304 4.63 9.37 16.99
N ASP A 305 3.81 9.55 18.02
CA ASP A 305 2.36 9.47 17.90
C ASP A 305 1.75 10.89 17.88
N PRO A 306 1.11 11.32 16.78
CA PRO A 306 0.39 12.59 16.74
C PRO A 306 -0.68 12.74 17.82
N PHE A 307 -1.20 11.64 18.36
CA PHE A 307 -2.18 11.66 19.44
C PHE A 307 -1.63 12.32 20.72
N ASP A 308 -0.34 12.19 21.00
CA ASP A 308 0.32 12.77 22.18
C ASP A 308 0.33 14.30 22.13
N VAL A 309 0.39 14.84 20.91
CA VAL A 309 0.43 16.28 20.65
C VAL A 309 -0.91 16.83 20.12
N ARG A 310 -2.00 16.06 20.24
CA ARG A 310 -3.33 16.42 19.69
C ARG A 310 -3.88 17.77 20.14
N LYS A 311 -3.42 18.31 21.27
CA LYS A 311 -3.83 19.65 21.77
C LYS A 311 -3.17 20.81 21.01
N LYS A 312 -2.15 20.54 20.19
CA LYS A 312 -1.46 21.55 19.36
C LYS A 312 -2.24 21.86 18.07
N TYR A 313 -3.35 21.15 17.78
CA TYR A 313 -4.12 21.22 16.54
C TYR A 313 -5.60 21.53 16.77
#